data_AF-A0AAN8GEJ3-F1
#
_entry.id   AF-A0AAN8GEJ3-F1
#
_cell.length_a   1.000
_cell.length_b   1.000
_cell.length_c   1.000
_cell.angle_alpha   90.00
_cell.angle_beta   90.00
_cell.angle_gamma   90.00
#
_symmetry.space_group_name_H-M   'P 1'
#
loop_
_entity.id
_entity.type
_entity.pdbx_description
1 polymer ?
#
loop_
_entity_poly.entity_id
_entity_poly.type
_entity_poly.pdbx_seq_one_letter_code
_entity_poly.pdbx_strand_id
1 'polypeptide(L)'
;MGSVVEIFCGILSGSHWGPHIRKWMSATTDADLGQAFLAIDPESFAPGFKNRLQEFMNTLRGLPTTDPSLKVLMPGDKERMHDKLVKDLGGIPYHPNQIKNADELAQTYNVKKVHVIKEY
;
A
#
# COMPACT_ATOMS: atom_id res chain seq x y z
N MET A 1 6.91 -3.60 16.79
CA MET A 1 7.50 -2.96 15.60
C MET A 1 7.20 -1.47 15.47
N GLY A 2 6.09 -0.93 16.02
CA GLY A 2 5.79 0.52 15.92
C GLY A 2 6.90 1.46 16.42
N SER A 3 7.57 1.12 17.53
CA SER A 3 8.67 1.93 18.06
C SER A 3 9.89 2.03 17.13
N VAL A 4 10.15 1.01 16.30
CA VAL A 4 11.23 1.07 15.31
C VAL A 4 10.89 2.09 14.23
N VAL A 5 9.64 2.08 13.74
CA VAL A 5 9.15 3.07 12.78
C VAL A 5 9.24 4.48 13.38
N GLU A 6 8.84 4.66 14.65
CA GLU A 6 8.92 5.96 15.32
C GLU A 6 10.37 6.50 15.42
N ILE A 7 11.32 5.62 15.73
CA ILE A 7 12.73 6.02 15.84
C ILE A 7 13.27 6.44 14.47
N PHE A 8 13.05 5.64 13.43
CA PHE A 8 13.58 5.94 12.09
C PHE A 8 12.86 7.11 11.41
N CYS A 9 11.53 7.15 11.50
CA CYS A 9 10.72 8.13 10.81
C CYS A 9 10.54 9.41 11.62
N GLY A 10 10.27 9.35 12.92
CA GLY A 10 10.06 10.52 13.76
C GLY A 10 11.37 11.06 14.32
N ILE A 11 12.00 10.30 15.21
CA ILE A 11 13.14 10.77 16.02
C ILE A 11 14.36 11.11 15.15
N LEU A 12 14.82 10.19 14.28
CA LEU A 12 16.03 10.39 13.49
C LEU A 12 15.90 11.47 12.41
N SER A 13 14.70 11.68 11.89
CA SER A 13 14.45 12.73 10.88
C SER A 13 14.29 14.12 11.52
N GLY A 14 14.11 14.19 12.84
CA GLY A 14 13.76 15.43 13.55
C GLY A 14 12.28 15.84 13.42
N SER A 15 11.42 14.95 12.92
CA SER A 15 9.99 15.21 12.75
C SER A 15 9.20 14.99 14.05
N HIS A 16 7.93 15.38 14.05
CA HIS A 16 7.01 15.04 15.14
C HIS A 16 6.83 13.52 15.26
N TRP A 17 6.53 13.08 16.48
CA TRP A 17 6.39 11.66 16.82
C TRP A 17 5.26 11.42 17.83
N GLY A 18 4.67 10.23 17.79
CA GLY A 18 3.66 9.75 18.72
C GLY A 18 2.56 10.79 19.04
N PRO A 19 2.45 11.26 20.30
CA PRO A 19 1.38 12.16 20.72
C PRO A 19 1.49 13.58 20.12
N HIS A 20 2.63 13.92 19.53
CA HIS A 20 2.85 15.21 18.90
C HIS A 20 2.39 15.24 17.44
N ILE A 21 2.06 14.09 16.85
CA ILE A 21 1.43 14.04 15.52
C ILE A 21 0.00 14.59 15.59
N ARG A 22 -0.33 15.52 14.69
CA ARG A 22 -1.70 16.06 14.57
C ARG A 22 -2.70 14.95 14.25
N LYS A 23 -3.95 15.11 14.69
CA LYS A 23 -5.03 14.18 14.32
C LYS A 23 -5.27 14.19 12.81
N TRP A 24 -5.46 12.99 12.24
CA TRP A 24 -5.86 12.80 10.86
C TRP A 24 -7.14 13.64 10.56
N MET A 25 -7.17 14.31 9.40
CA MET A 25 -8.19 15.29 8.96
C MET A 25 -8.17 16.69 9.62
N SER A 26 -7.33 16.96 10.63
CA SER A 26 -7.22 18.31 11.22
C SER A 26 -6.20 19.18 10.48
N ALA A 27 -6.61 19.93 9.47
CA ALA A 27 -5.72 20.81 8.67
C ALA A 27 -5.30 22.12 9.37
N THR A 28 -5.36 22.17 10.70
CA THR A 28 -5.04 23.36 11.51
C THR A 28 -3.55 23.60 11.70
N THR A 29 -2.74 22.55 11.54
CA THR A 29 -1.27 22.58 11.66
C THR A 29 -0.67 21.66 10.61
N ASP A 30 0.60 21.87 10.29
CA ASP A 30 1.32 21.03 9.33
C ASP A 30 1.44 19.58 9.83
N ALA A 31 1.36 18.64 8.88
CA ALA A 31 1.68 17.24 9.12
C ALA A 31 3.20 17.07 8.99
N ASP A 32 3.93 17.36 10.06
CA ASP A 32 5.37 17.13 10.14
C ASP A 32 5.67 15.63 10.35
N LEU A 33 5.40 14.85 9.30
CA LEU A 33 5.55 13.39 9.26
C LEU A 33 6.88 13.03 8.62
N GLY A 34 7.79 12.48 9.40
CA GLY A 34 9.05 11.99 8.85
C GLY A 34 8.90 10.62 8.19
N GLN A 35 9.82 10.31 7.28
CA GLN A 35 9.86 9.09 6.48
C GLN A 35 11.28 8.53 6.48
N ALA A 36 11.42 7.21 6.40
CA ALA A 36 12.70 6.55 6.25
C ALA A 36 12.70 5.64 5.03
N PHE A 37 13.75 5.72 4.21
CA PHE A 37 13.95 4.90 3.03
C PHE A 37 15.28 4.16 3.13
N LEU A 38 15.28 2.87 2.85
CA LEU A 38 16.46 2.03 2.89
C LEU A 38 16.53 1.16 1.63
N ALA A 39 17.67 1.18 0.96
CA ALA A 39 17.99 0.28 -0.14
C ALA A 39 19.18 -0.58 0.28
N ILE A 40 19.03 -1.90 0.13
CA ILE A 40 20.08 -2.88 0.42
C ILE A 40 20.40 -3.59 -0.89
N ASP A 41 21.66 -3.55 -1.30
CA ASP A 41 22.14 -4.34 -2.43
C ASP A 41 22.33 -5.80 -1.99
N PRO A 42 21.53 -6.76 -2.48
CA PRO A 42 21.66 -8.16 -2.09
C PRO A 42 22.96 -8.81 -2.59
N GLU A 43 23.57 -8.32 -3.68
CA GLU A 43 24.79 -8.90 -4.24
C GLU A 43 26.03 -8.58 -3.40
N SER A 44 25.95 -7.56 -2.53
CA SER A 44 26.98 -7.24 -1.53
C SER A 44 27.03 -8.25 -0.36
N PHE A 45 26.11 -9.23 -0.31
CA PHE A 45 26.04 -10.23 0.76
C PHE A 45 26.30 -11.65 0.23
N ALA A 46 25.33 -12.55 0.39
CA ALA A 46 25.45 -13.94 -0.01
C ALA A 46 24.99 -14.12 -1.46
N PRO A 47 25.68 -14.95 -2.27
CA PRO A 47 25.31 -15.15 -3.66
C PRO A 47 23.96 -15.86 -3.81
N GLY A 48 23.35 -15.71 -4.99
CA GLY A 48 22.14 -16.45 -5.37
C GLY A 48 20.86 -15.97 -4.66
N PHE A 49 20.81 -14.71 -4.24
CA PHE A 49 19.68 -14.13 -3.50
C PHE A 49 18.32 -14.45 -4.11
N LYS A 50 18.15 -14.25 -5.42
CA LYS A 50 16.88 -14.49 -6.13
C LYS A 50 16.39 -15.93 -5.99
N ASN A 51 17.28 -16.91 -6.19
CA ASN A 51 16.91 -18.32 -6.11
C ASN A 51 16.55 -18.71 -4.68
N ARG A 52 17.33 -18.26 -3.69
CA ARG A 52 17.08 -18.53 -2.27
C ARG A 52 15.75 -17.91 -1.81
N LEU A 53 15.47 -16.68 -2.22
CA LEU A 53 14.20 -16.02 -1.93
C LEU A 53 13.02 -16.75 -2.59
N GLN A 54 13.19 -17.21 -3.84
CA GLN A 54 12.16 -17.96 -4.54
C GLN A 54 11.88 -19.30 -3.86
N GLU A 55 12.92 -20.04 -3.46
CA GLU A 55 12.79 -21.30 -2.73
C GLU A 55 12.08 -21.09 -1.38
N PHE A 56 12.45 -20.04 -0.64
CA PHE A 56 11.78 -19.66 0.60
C PHE A 56 10.29 -19.36 0.38
N MET A 57 9.94 -18.55 -0.62
CA MET A 57 8.54 -18.25 -0.94
C MET A 57 7.76 -19.51 -1.35
N ASN A 58 8.36 -20.38 -2.16
CA ASN A 58 7.73 -21.65 -2.57
C ASN A 58 7.49 -22.56 -1.37
N THR A 59 8.44 -22.60 -0.43
CA THR A 59 8.33 -23.39 0.81
C THR A 59 7.15 -22.92 1.65
N LEU A 60 7.02 -21.61 1.86
CA LEU A 60 5.89 -21.03 2.58
C LEU A 60 4.55 -21.33 1.89
N ARG A 61 4.51 -21.23 0.55
CA ARG A 61 3.32 -21.54 -0.23
C ARG A 61 2.90 -23.01 -0.16
N GLY A 62 3.86 -23.91 0.05
CA GLY A 62 3.64 -25.35 0.16
C GLY A 62 3.21 -25.83 1.55
N LEU A 63 3.12 -24.93 2.55
CA LEU A 63 2.64 -25.28 3.88
C LEU A 63 1.17 -25.73 3.84
N PRO A 64 0.76 -26.66 4.74
CA PRO A 64 -0.63 -27.09 4.83
C PRO A 64 -1.54 -25.90 5.17
N THR A 65 -2.70 -25.84 4.53
CA THR A 65 -3.69 -24.79 4.76
C THR A 65 -4.73 -25.27 5.77
N THR A 66 -5.25 -24.34 6.57
CA THR A 66 -6.36 -24.64 7.51
C THR A 66 -7.67 -24.92 6.79
N ASP A 67 -7.80 -24.42 5.55
CA ASP A 67 -8.92 -24.65 4.65
C ASP A 67 -8.36 -25.14 3.29
N PRO A 68 -8.72 -26.35 2.81
CA PRO A 68 -8.27 -26.88 1.52
C PRO A 68 -8.68 -26.04 0.31
N SER A 69 -9.68 -25.17 0.44
CA SER A 69 -10.13 -24.27 -0.63
C SER A 69 -9.28 -23.01 -0.78
N LEU A 70 -8.46 -22.70 0.23
CA LEU A 70 -7.61 -21.52 0.28
C LEU A 70 -6.15 -21.89 0.05
N LYS A 71 -5.36 -20.94 -0.47
CA LYS A 71 -3.92 -21.07 -0.67
C LYS A 71 -3.15 -20.14 0.26
N VAL A 72 -1.95 -20.55 0.66
CA VAL A 72 -1.04 -19.63 1.36
C VAL A 72 -0.59 -18.53 0.40
N LEU A 73 -0.81 -17.28 0.81
CA LEU A 73 -0.45 -16.09 0.05
C LEU A 73 0.80 -15.44 0.64
N MET A 74 1.61 -14.87 -0.23
CA MET A 74 2.76 -14.04 0.14
C MET A 74 2.38 -12.55 0.05
N PRO A 75 3.05 -11.68 0.81
CA PRO A 75 2.92 -10.23 0.64
C PRO A 75 3.10 -9.82 -0.83
N GLY A 76 2.16 -9.04 -1.36
CA GLY A 76 2.12 -8.62 -2.77
C GLY A 76 1.22 -9.46 -3.68
N ASP A 77 0.75 -10.64 -3.25
CA ASP A 77 -0.14 -11.46 -4.09
C ASP A 77 -1.51 -10.82 -4.28
N LYS A 78 -2.09 -10.27 -3.20
CA LYS A 78 -3.41 -9.64 -3.25
C LYS A 78 -3.41 -8.43 -4.16
N GLU A 79 -2.35 -7.64 -4.08
CA GLU A 79 -2.12 -6.48 -4.92
C GLU A 79 -1.96 -6.91 -6.38
N ARG A 80 -1.19 -7.97 -6.68
CA ARG A 80 -1.05 -8.51 -8.04
C ARG A 80 -2.37 -9.04 -8.62
N MET A 81 -3.20 -9.69 -7.80
CA MET A 81 -4.54 -10.14 -8.21
C MET A 81 -5.45 -8.94 -8.50
N HIS A 82 -5.40 -7.89 -7.68
CA HIS A 82 -6.16 -6.67 -7.91
C HIS A 82 -5.70 -5.91 -9.16
N ASP A 83 -4.38 -5.83 -9.39
CA ASP A 83 -3.80 -5.26 -10.60
C ASP A 83 -4.31 -5.95 -11.86
N LYS A 84 -4.41 -7.29 -11.83
CA LYS A 84 -4.97 -8.07 -12.93
C LYS A 84 -6.44 -7.76 -13.11
N LEU A 85 -7.21 -7.74 -12.03
CA LEU A 85 -8.64 -7.40 -12.07
C LEU A 85 -8.87 -6.02 -12.71
N VAL A 86 -8.15 -5.00 -12.29
CA VAL A 86 -8.28 -3.62 -12.83
C VAL A 86 -7.93 -3.57 -14.32
N LYS A 87 -6.90 -4.31 -14.75
CA LYS A 87 -6.54 -4.43 -16.17
C LYS A 87 -7.64 -5.12 -16.98
N ASP A 88 -8.19 -6.21 -16.46
CA ASP A 88 -9.26 -6.97 -17.11
C ASP A 88 -10.57 -6.16 -17.20
N LEU A 89 -10.84 -5.31 -16.21
CA LEU A 89 -11.99 -4.39 -16.20
C LEU A 89 -11.81 -3.15 -17.08
N GLY A 90 -10.56 -2.82 -17.45
CA GLY A 90 -10.24 -1.56 -18.14
C GLY A 90 -10.39 -0.31 -17.27
N GLY A 91 -10.53 -0.47 -15.95
CA GLY A 91 -10.79 0.62 -14.99
C GLY A 91 -10.75 0.15 -13.54
N ILE A 92 -10.68 1.11 -12.60
CA ILE A 92 -10.62 0.85 -11.16
C ILE A 92 -12.04 0.87 -10.57
N PRO A 93 -12.47 -0.19 -9.86
CA PRO A 93 -13.78 -0.20 -9.21
C PRO A 93 -13.77 0.72 -8.00
N TYR A 94 -14.68 1.70 -7.98
CA TYR A 94 -14.92 2.59 -6.85
C TYR A 94 -16.33 2.41 -6.32
N HIS A 95 -16.51 2.62 -5.02
CA HIS A 95 -17.83 2.69 -4.42
C HIS A 95 -18.59 3.92 -4.97
N PRO A 96 -19.91 3.85 -5.22
CA PRO A 96 -20.69 4.97 -5.79
C PRO A 96 -20.50 6.31 -5.06
N ASN A 97 -20.42 6.28 -3.72
CA ASN A 97 -20.16 7.49 -2.92
C ASN A 97 -18.80 8.16 -3.25
N GLN A 98 -17.77 7.40 -3.63
CA GLN A 98 -16.49 7.98 -4.03
C GLN A 98 -16.58 8.72 -5.37
N ILE A 99 -17.37 8.17 -6.32
CA ILE A 99 -17.66 8.84 -7.59
C ILE A 99 -18.44 10.12 -7.36
N LYS A 100 -19.48 10.08 -6.50
CA LYS A 100 -20.25 11.26 -6.12
C LYS A 100 -19.38 12.36 -5.53
N ASN A 101 -18.51 12.02 -4.57
CA ASN A 101 -17.58 12.98 -3.96
C ASN A 101 -16.60 13.57 -4.99
N ALA A 102 -16.06 12.74 -5.89
CA ALA A 102 -15.18 13.21 -6.96
C ALA A 102 -15.91 14.17 -7.92
N ASP A 103 -17.18 13.92 -8.22
CA ASP A 103 -18.02 14.75 -9.07
C ASP A 103 -18.36 16.11 -8.44
N GLU A 104 -18.56 16.14 -7.12
CA GLU A 104 -18.77 17.37 -6.33
C GLU A 104 -17.48 18.22 -6.31
N LEU A 105 -16.32 17.59 -6.12
CA LEU A 105 -15.02 18.26 -6.21
C LEU A 105 -14.76 18.79 -7.62
N ALA A 106 -15.06 18.01 -8.65
CA ALA A 106 -14.87 18.41 -10.04
C ALA A 106 -15.69 19.66 -10.39
N GLN A 107 -16.93 19.74 -9.92
CA GLN A 107 -17.77 20.93 -10.06
C GLN A 107 -17.20 22.13 -9.31
N THR A 108 -16.79 21.94 -8.05
CA THR A 108 -16.24 23.00 -7.20
C THR A 108 -15.03 23.67 -7.83
N TYR A 109 -14.13 22.87 -8.43
CA TYR A 109 -12.89 23.35 -9.04
C TYR A 109 -12.99 23.56 -10.56
N ASN A 110 -14.18 23.41 -11.14
CA ASN A 110 -14.43 23.53 -12.59
C ASN A 110 -13.47 22.68 -13.44
N VAL A 111 -13.27 21.41 -13.06
CA VAL A 111 -12.47 20.44 -13.80
C VAL A 111 -13.36 19.32 -14.36
N LYS A 112 -12.82 18.57 -15.33
CA LYS A 112 -13.54 17.46 -15.95
C LYS A 112 -13.82 16.36 -14.93
N LYS A 113 -15.08 15.88 -14.90
CA LYS A 113 -15.52 14.74 -14.08
C LYS A 113 -14.83 13.45 -14.46
N VAL A 114 -14.81 12.51 -13.52
CA VAL A 114 -14.31 11.14 -13.75
C VAL A 114 -15.19 10.42 -14.77
N HIS A 115 -14.59 9.61 -15.63
CA HIS A 115 -15.33 8.84 -16.64
C HIS A 115 -15.71 7.47 -16.08
N VAL A 116 -17.01 7.24 -15.89
CA VAL A 116 -17.55 5.94 -15.45
C VAL A 116 -17.70 5.04 -16.67
N ILE A 117 -16.95 3.93 -16.67
CA ILE A 117 -16.92 2.97 -17.78
C ILE A 117 -18.09 1.98 -17.70
N LYS A 118 -18.45 1.55 -16.47
CA LYS A 118 -19.52 0.59 -16.22
C LYS A 118 -20.05 0.72 -14.80
N GLU A 119 -21.37 0.59 -14.65
CA GLU A 119 -22.07 0.48 -13.36
C GLU A 119 -22.57 -0.96 -13.18
N TYR A 120 -22.58 -1.43 -11.94
CA TYR A 120 -22.97 -2.79 -11.55
C TYR A 120 -24.01 -2.75 -10.44
#